data_AF-A0A8T4I3V0-F1
#
_entry.id   AF-A0A8T4I3V0-F1
#
_cell.length_a   1.000
_cell.length_b   1.000
_cell.length_c   1.000
_cell.angle_alpha   90.00
_cell.angle_beta   90.00
_cell.angle_gamma   90.00
#
_symmetry.space_group_name_H-M   'P 1'
#
loop_
_entity.id
_entity.type
_entity.pdbx_description
1 polymer ?
#
loop_
_entity_poly.entity_id
_entity_poly.type
_entity_poly.pdbx_seq_one_letter_code
_entity_poly.pdbx_strand_id
1 'polypeptide(L)' 'WWTAVEVHKPYVAKYKLRSTKTRTMYDEIHVEDVRHSAEHLFHRDLVILGDVLEHVERDEAVDLLQRAEAAGAWHILV' A
#
# COMPACT_ATOMS: atom_id res chain seq x y z
N TRP A 1 12.55 0.42 -5.83
CA TRP A 1 11.42 1.26 -6.27
C TRP A 1 10.28 0.99 -5.31
N TRP A 2 9.78 1.99 -4.60
CA TRP A 2 8.74 1.85 -3.57
C TRP A 2 7.46 2.60 -3.98
N THR A 3 6.33 1.88 -4.00
CA THR A 3 5.00 2.45 -4.25
C THR A 3 4.21 2.43 -2.94
N ALA A 4 3.54 3.54 -2.60
CA ALA A 4 2.59 3.61 -1.48
C ALA A 4 1.15 3.77 -1.98
N VAL A 5 0.21 3.27 -1.20
CA VAL A 5 -1.22 3.61 -1.27
C VAL A 5 -1.58 4.30 0.05
N GLU A 6 -2.17 5.48 -0.03
CA GLU A 6 -2.55 6.29 1.15
C GLU A 6 -3.97 6.84 0.96
N VAL A 7 -4.90 6.43 1.81
CA VAL A 7 -6.29 6.89 1.72
C VAL A 7 -6.45 8.34 2.18
N HIS A 8 -5.63 8.78 3.14
CA HIS A 8 -5.69 10.11 3.74
C HIS A 8 -4.63 11.07 3.15
N LYS A 9 -4.99 11.71 2.03
CA LYS A 9 -4.13 12.65 1.28
C LYS A 9 -3.27 13.61 2.12
N PRO A 10 -3.76 14.25 3.20
CA PRO A 10 -2.93 15.16 4.01
C PRO A 10 -1.65 14.52 4.59
N TYR A 11 -1.64 13.21 4.83
CA TYR A 11 -0.50 12.48 5.39
C TYR A 11 0.72 12.44 4.47
N VAL A 12 0.49 12.43 3.16
CA VAL A 12 1.56 12.50 2.16
C VAL A 12 2.44 13.73 2.38
N ALA A 13 1.83 14.89 2.65
CA ALA A 13 2.55 16.12 2.92
C ALA A 13 3.06 16.19 4.36
N LYS A 14 2.20 15.86 5.35
CA LYS A 14 2.52 15.93 6.79
C LYS A 14 3.76 15.10 7.15
N TYR A 15 3.81 13.85 6.68
CA TYR A 15 4.92 12.93 6.93
C TYR A 15 5.97 12.96 5.83
N LYS A 16 5.76 13.81 4.82
CA LYS A 16 6.67 13.98 3.68
C LYS A 16 6.97 12.60 3.07
N LEU A 17 5.99 11.92 2.53
CA LEU A 17 6.13 10.52 2.06
C LEU A 17 6.83 10.38 0.70
N ARG A 18 6.99 11.48 -0.05
CA ARG A 18 7.67 11.46 -1.35
C ARG A 18 9.19 11.41 -1.22
N SER A 19 9.82 10.61 -2.07
CA SER A 19 11.27 10.66 -2.32
C SER A 19 11.68 12.06 -2.81
N THR A 20 12.84 12.54 -2.35
CA THR A 20 13.48 13.78 -2.79
C THR A 20 14.95 13.52 -3.08
N LYS A 21 15.67 14.52 -3.60
CA LYS A 21 17.12 14.41 -3.88
C LYS A 21 17.97 14.03 -2.67
N THR A 22 17.52 14.35 -1.45
CA THR A 22 18.29 14.14 -0.21
C THR A 22 17.66 13.10 0.71
N ARG A 23 16.54 12.49 0.32
CA ARG A 23 15.81 11.53 1.17
C ARG A 23 15.01 10.55 0.33
N THR A 24 15.30 9.28 0.50
CA THR A 24 14.57 8.16 -0.12
C THR A 24 13.35 7.80 0.73
N MET A 25 12.17 7.84 0.13
CA MET A 25 10.91 7.37 0.69
C MET A 25 10.17 6.59 -0.43
N TYR A 26 8.92 6.94 -0.74
CA TYR A 26 8.18 6.36 -1.86
C TYR A 26 8.42 7.12 -3.16
N ASP A 27 8.66 6.36 -4.22
CA ASP A 27 8.86 6.83 -5.60
C ASP A 27 7.53 7.18 -6.26
N GLU A 28 6.48 6.41 -5.92
CA GLU A 28 5.12 6.58 -6.40
C GLU A 28 4.13 6.52 -5.23
N ILE A 29 3.09 7.35 -5.26
CA ILE A 29 2.05 7.38 -4.22
C ILE A 29 0.68 7.51 -4.88
N HIS A 30 -0.15 6.48 -4.69
CA HIS A 30 -1.56 6.48 -5.04
C HIS A 30 -2.36 6.98 -3.84
N VAL A 31 -3.23 7.95 -4.07
CA VAL A 31 -4.10 8.49 -3.03
C VAL A 31 -5.50 7.95 -3.26
N GLU A 32 -5.77 6.78 -2.70
CA GLU A 32 -6.99 6.01 -2.93
C GLU A 32 -7.25 5.01 -1.80
N ASP A 33 -8.44 4.41 -1.80
CA ASP A 33 -8.79 3.31 -0.91
C ASP A 33 -8.18 1.99 -1.45
N VAL A 34 -7.32 1.36 -0.66
CA VAL A 34 -6.61 0.14 -1.05
C VAL A 34 -7.57 -1.03 -1.35
N ARG A 35 -8.78 -1.04 -0.78
CA ARG A 35 -9.82 -2.03 -1.08
C ARG A 35 -10.27 -1.96 -2.53
N HIS A 36 -10.04 -0.85 -3.22
CA HIS A 36 -10.43 -0.65 -4.61
C HIS A 36 -9.22 -0.40 -5.54
N SER A 37 -8.01 -0.52 -5.03
CA SER A 37 -6.78 -0.38 -5.79
C SER A 37 -6.65 -1.43 -6.89
N ALA A 38 -5.97 -1.06 -7.98
CA ALA A 38 -5.74 -1.95 -9.11
C ALA A 38 -4.76 -3.09 -8.74
N GLU A 39 -5.03 -4.31 -9.24
CA GLU A 39 -4.27 -5.53 -8.89
C GLU A 39 -2.75 -5.43 -9.15
N HIS A 40 -2.35 -4.70 -10.20
CA HIS A 40 -0.94 -4.54 -10.55
C HIS A 40 -0.12 -3.79 -9.49
N LEU A 41 -0.77 -3.11 -8.52
CA LEU A 41 -0.09 -2.51 -7.37
C LEU A 41 0.44 -3.57 -6.38
N PHE A 42 -0.15 -4.77 -6.36
CA PHE A 42 0.24 -5.86 -5.46
C PHE A 42 1.23 -6.85 -6.07
N HIS A 43 1.44 -6.83 -7.40
CA HIS A 43 2.48 -7.64 -8.05
C HIS A 43 3.88 -7.10 -7.70
N ARG A 44 4.41 -7.48 -6.54
CA ARG A 44 5.68 -6.98 -5.97
C ARG A 44 6.40 -8.08 -5.21
N ASP A 45 7.72 -7.91 -5.05
CA ASP A 45 8.52 -8.81 -4.21
C ASP A 45 8.07 -8.75 -2.74
N LEU A 46 7.60 -7.58 -2.29
CA LEU A 46 7.10 -7.36 -0.93
C LEU A 46 5.92 -6.40 -0.96
N VAL A 47 4.81 -6.80 -0.34
CA VAL A 47 3.65 -5.97 -0.01
C VAL A 47 3.58 -5.81 1.50
N ILE A 48 3.48 -4.56 1.97
CA ILE A 48 3.36 -4.23 3.40
C ILE A 48 1.99 -3.59 3.63
N LEU A 49 1.19 -4.19 4.49
CA LEU A 49 -0.15 -3.71 4.87
C LEU A 49 -0.12 -3.12 6.30
N GLY A 50 0.83 -2.23 6.55
CA GLY A 50 1.10 -1.69 7.88
C GLY A 50 0.10 -0.61 8.29
N ASP A 51 -0.54 -0.79 9.45
CA ASP A 51 -1.61 0.09 9.97
C ASP A 51 -2.76 0.24 8.95
N VAL A 52 -3.12 -0.86 8.28
CA VAL A 52 -4.19 -0.92 7.27
C VAL A 52 -5.28 -1.90 7.70
N LEU A 53 -4.88 -3.14 8.02
CA LEU A 53 -5.84 -4.22 8.26
C LEU A 53 -6.70 -4.01 9.50
N GLU A 54 -6.24 -3.23 10.49
CA GLU A 54 -7.04 -2.88 11.66
C GLU A 54 -8.15 -1.84 11.38
N HIS A 55 -8.13 -1.17 10.23
CA HIS A 55 -9.10 -0.10 9.89
C HIS A 55 -10.20 -0.55 8.92
N VAL A 56 -10.20 -1.83 8.52
CA VAL A 56 -11.21 -2.40 7.62
C VAL A 56 -11.97 -3.54 8.31
N GLU A 57 -13.14 -3.89 7.79
CA GLU A 57 -13.87 -5.05 8.30
C GLU A 57 -13.07 -6.33 8.09
N ARG A 58 -13.25 -7.33 8.97
CA ARG A 58 -12.47 -8.58 8.91
C ARG A 58 -12.52 -9.25 7.53
N ASP A 59 -13.70 -9.31 6.92
CA ASP A 59 -13.87 -9.96 5.63
C ASP A 59 -13.14 -9.18 4.52
N GLU A 60 -13.13 -7.84 4.59
CA GLU A 60 -12.38 -6.99 3.67
C GLU A 60 -10.86 -7.14 3.85
N ALA A 61 -10.38 -7.32 5.07
CA ALA A 61 -8.97 -7.60 5.35
C ALA A 61 -8.53 -8.94 4.72
N VAL A 62 -9.37 -9.98 4.86
CA VAL A 62 -9.10 -11.29 4.25
C VAL A 62 -9.10 -11.19 2.73
N ASP A 63 -10.09 -10.53 2.14
CA ASP A 63 -10.15 -10.31 0.69
C ASP A 63 -8.92 -9.55 0.17
N LEU A 64 -8.47 -8.52 0.90
CA LEU A 64 -7.28 -7.75 0.52
C LEU A 64 -6.01 -8.61 0.51
N LEU A 65 -5.84 -9.47 1.51
CA LEU A 65 -4.71 -10.41 1.57
C LEU A 65 -4.74 -11.41 0.42
N GLN A 66 -5.91 -11.98 0.13
CA GLN A 66 -6.08 -12.93 -0.97
C GLN A 66 -5.82 -12.27 -2.34
N ARG A 67 -6.27 -11.03 -2.52
CA ARG A 67 -5.99 -10.26 -3.73
C ARG A 67 -4.51 -9.98 -3.90
N ALA A 68 -3.82 -9.60 -2.82
CA ALA A 68 -2.37 -9.38 -2.88
C ALA A 68 -1.60 -10.66 -3.27
N GLU A 69 -1.97 -11.80 -2.69
CA GLU A 69 -1.40 -13.11 -3.05
C GLU A 69 -1.70 -13.46 -4.52
N ALA A 70 -2.96 -13.36 -4.94
CA ALA A 70 -3.41 -13.69 -6.30
C ALA A 70 -2.79 -12.79 -7.38
N ALA A 71 -2.53 -11.53 -7.06
CA ALA A 71 -1.86 -10.58 -7.94
C ALA A 71 -0.36 -10.86 -8.13
N GLY A 72 0.23 -11.76 -7.32
CA GLY A 72 1.62 -12.19 -7.43
C GLY A 72 2.57 -11.53 -6.42
N ALA A 73 2.09 -11.12 -5.24
CA ALA A 73 2.97 -10.73 -4.15
C ALA A 73 3.85 -11.91 -3.70
N TRP A 74 5.17 -11.75 -3.66
CA TRP A 74 6.06 -12.84 -3.21
C TRP A 74 6.10 -12.96 -1.69
N HIS A 75 6.05 -11.82 -1.02
CA HIS A 75 6.02 -11.70 0.43
C HIS A 75 4.95 -10.70 0.85
N ILE A 76 4.21 -11.04 1.91
CA ILE A 76 3.22 -10.16 2.53
C ILE A 76 3.61 -9.97 3.99
N LEU A 77 3.76 -8.71 4.41
CA LEU A 77 3.97 -8.31 5.79
C LEU A 77 2.73 -7.55 6.27
N VAL A 78 2.20 -7.98 7.40
CA VAL A 78 1.05 -7.37 8.10
C VAL A 78 1.48 -6.85 9.45
#